data_AF-A0A1Z4MWU7-F1
#
_entry.id   AF-A0A1Z4MWU7-F1
#
_cell.length_a   1.000
_cell.length_b   1.000
_cell.length_c   1.000
_cell.angle_alpha   90.00
_cell.angle_beta   90.00
_cell.angle_gamma   90.00
#
_symmetry.space_group_name_H-M   'P 1'
#
loop_
_entity.id
_entity.type
_entity.pdbx_description
1 polymer ?
#
loop_
_entity_poly.entity_id
_entity_poly.type
_entity_poly.pdbx_seq_one_letter_code
_entity_poly.pdbx_strand_id
1 'polypeptide(L)'
;MSKKERRFKAVKSLNHVEIVIQEPCQVRWADMEGDNDVRKCHYCQLNVYNFLSKSPQEIINLINLHEGKLCAQFFARADGTMTMESCQDQQCIELVRGNIQVKSNE
;
A
#
# COMPACT_ATOMS: atom_id res chain seq x y z
N MET A 1 -22.33 -4.86 5.58
CA MET A 1 -21.63 -5.54 4.47
C MET A 1 -20.18 -5.76 4.91
N SER A 2 -19.72 -7.00 4.92
CA SER A 2 -18.43 -7.40 5.52
C SER A 2 -17.27 -6.74 4.78
N LYS A 3 -16.63 -5.73 5.38
CA LYS A 3 -15.34 -5.22 4.92
C LYS A 3 -14.34 -6.37 5.10
N LYS A 4 -14.06 -7.10 4.02
CA LYS A 4 -13.17 -8.26 4.06
C LYS A 4 -11.74 -7.75 4.14
N GLU A 5 -11.01 -8.24 5.14
CA GLU A 5 -9.56 -8.14 5.22
C GLU A 5 -8.96 -8.58 3.87
N ARG A 6 -7.98 -7.81 3.39
CA ARG A 6 -7.23 -8.14 2.17
C ARG A 6 -5.78 -8.42 2.54
N ARG A 7 -5.20 -9.44 1.91
CA ARG A 7 -3.81 -9.82 2.10
C ARG A 7 -3.09 -9.79 0.77
N PHE A 8 -1.87 -9.28 0.79
CA PHE A 8 -1.01 -9.19 -0.37
C PHE A 8 0.38 -9.68 -0.03
N LYS A 9 1.03 -10.33 -0.99
CA LYS A 9 2.45 -10.65 -0.89
C LYS A 9 3.24 -9.51 -1.51
N ALA A 10 4.17 -8.92 -0.77
CA ALA A 10 5.04 -7.91 -1.34
C ALA A 10 6.03 -8.54 -2.32
N VAL A 11 6.37 -7.81 -3.38
CA VAL A 11 7.44 -8.20 -4.31
C VAL A 11 8.77 -8.44 -3.59
N LYS A 12 9.68 -9.21 -4.22
CA LYS A 12 11.02 -9.53 -3.70
C LYS A 12 11.81 -8.31 -3.24
N SER A 13 11.69 -7.19 -3.95
CA SER A 13 12.37 -5.93 -3.61
C SER A 13 11.92 -5.33 -2.27
N LEU A 14 10.82 -5.81 -1.70
CA LEU A 14 10.30 -5.48 -0.37
C LEU A 14 10.37 -6.68 0.59
N ASN A 15 11.40 -7.51 0.45
CA ASN A 15 11.71 -8.65 1.33
C ASN A 15 10.62 -9.74 1.43
N HIS A 16 9.73 -9.85 0.43
CA HIS A 16 8.66 -10.85 0.39
C HIS A 16 7.70 -10.86 1.60
N VAL A 17 7.54 -9.72 2.29
CA VAL A 17 6.65 -9.64 3.47
C VAL A 17 5.16 -9.78 3.12
N GLU A 18 4.34 -10.15 4.10
CA GLU A 18 2.88 -10.12 3.94
C GLU A 18 2.34 -8.73 4.35
N ILE A 19 1.50 -8.14 3.50
CA ILE A 19 0.80 -6.88 3.75
C ILE A 19 -0.68 -7.19 3.98
N VAL A 20 -1.19 -6.82 5.15
CA VAL A 20 -2.59 -6.98 5.53
C VAL A 20 -3.27 -5.62 5.57
N ILE A 21 -4.41 -5.48 4.90
CA ILE A 21 -5.29 -4.31 5.00
C ILE A 21 -6.59 -4.76 5.66
N GLN A 22 -6.83 -4.27 6.88
CA GLN A 22 -8.07 -4.55 7.60
C GLN A 22 -9.27 -3.88 6.92
N GLU A 23 -9.10 -2.61 6.52
CA GLU A 23 -10.13 -1.86 5.83
C GLU A 23 -9.52 -1.04 4.67
N PRO A 24 -9.85 -1.37 3.39
CA PRO A 24 -9.37 -0.60 2.26
C PRO A 24 -10.03 0.78 2.24
N CYS A 25 -9.21 1.81 2.04
CA CYS A 25 -9.62 3.20 1.93
C CYS A 25 -10.16 3.48 0.52
N GLN A 26 -11.44 3.88 0.45
CA GLN A 26 -12.15 4.15 -0.82
C GLN A 26 -12.07 5.61 -1.28
N VAL A 27 -11.55 6.52 -0.43
CA VAL A 27 -11.29 7.92 -0.82
C VAL A 27 -10.35 7.91 -2.03
N ARG A 28 -10.44 8.86 -2.98
CA ARG A 28 -9.50 8.93 -4.11
C ARG A 28 -8.26 9.73 -3.73
N TRP A 29 -7.11 9.43 -4.32
CA TRP A 29 -5.85 10.14 -4.02
C TRP A 29 -5.97 11.64 -4.34
N ALA A 30 -6.70 11.95 -5.41
CA ALA A 30 -6.99 13.31 -5.84
C ALA A 30 -7.83 14.11 -4.83
N ASP A 31 -8.58 13.45 -3.95
CA ASP A 31 -9.42 14.10 -2.92
C ASP A 31 -8.65 14.28 -1.58
N MET A 32 -7.33 14.02 -1.57
CA MET A 32 -6.47 14.15 -0.40
C MET A 32 -5.56 15.37 -0.53
N GLU A 33 -5.14 15.92 0.60
CA GLU A 33 -4.31 17.12 0.66
C GLU A 33 -2.84 16.78 0.91
N GLY A 34 -1.92 17.38 0.15
CA GLY A 34 -0.49 17.13 0.27
C GLY A 34 0.19 17.10 -1.10
N ASP A 35 1.29 16.37 -1.20
CA ASP A 35 2.14 16.31 -2.39
C ASP A 35 2.04 14.94 -3.10
N ASN A 36 3.04 14.59 -3.90
CA ASN A 36 3.08 13.32 -4.62
C ASN A 36 3.59 12.14 -3.76
N ASP A 37 4.23 12.43 -2.63
CA ASP A 37 4.85 11.46 -1.73
C ASP A 37 3.95 11.09 -0.56
N VAL A 38 3.28 12.09 0.02
CA VAL A 38 2.42 11.92 1.17
C VAL A 38 1.22 12.86 1.09
N ARG A 39 0.05 12.30 1.37
CA ARG A 39 -1.18 13.09 1.50
C ARG A 39 -1.95 12.74 2.76
N LYS A 40 -2.62 13.73 3.32
CA LYS A 40 -3.55 13.57 4.43
C LYS A 40 -4.91 13.15 3.90
N CYS A 41 -5.40 12.01 4.38
CA CYS A 41 -6.76 11.55 4.08
C CYS A 41 -7.75 12.20 5.06
N HIS A 42 -8.75 12.91 4.53
CA HIS A 42 -9.81 13.53 5.34
C HIS A 42 -10.75 12.50 5.99
N TYR A 43 -10.84 11.28 5.47
CA TYR A 43 -11.71 10.23 6.02
C TYR A 43 -11.06 9.48 7.18
N CYS A 44 -9.87 8.90 6.97
CA CYS A 44 -9.19 8.14 8.03
C CYS A 44 -8.29 8.99 8.92
N GLN A 45 -8.09 10.28 8.59
CA GLN A 45 -7.25 11.21 9.36
C GLN A 45 -5.78 10.79 9.51
N LEU A 46 -5.29 9.89 8.64
CA LEU A 46 -3.91 9.41 8.61
C LEU A 46 -3.15 9.95 7.39
N ASN A 47 -1.83 9.95 7.49
CA ASN A 47 -0.94 10.21 6.35
C ASN A 47 -0.90 8.96 5.48
N VAL A 48 -1.23 9.13 4.20
CA VAL A 48 -1.17 8.09 3.18
C VAL A 48 0.11 8.28 2.39
N TYR A 49 1.02 7.33 2.51
CA TYR A 49 2.27 7.30 1.77
C TYR A 49 2.06 6.70 0.39
N ASN A 50 2.51 7.41 -0.64
CA ASN A 50 2.50 6.89 -2.00
C ASN A 50 3.71 5.99 -2.22
N PHE A 51 3.51 4.67 -2.28
CA PHE A 51 4.62 3.76 -2.57
C PHE A 51 5.02 3.82 -4.05
N LEU A 52 4.15 4.33 -4.92
CA LEU A 52 4.42 4.44 -6.36
C LEU A 52 5.45 5.54 -6.68
N SER A 53 5.67 6.48 -5.76
CA SER A 53 6.68 7.54 -5.90
C SER A 53 8.00 7.22 -5.20
N LYS A 54 8.17 6.01 -4.66
CA LYS A 54 9.29 5.66 -3.77
C LYS A 54 10.05 4.46 -4.26
N SER A 55 11.35 4.45 -3.99
CA SER A 55 12.19 3.28 -4.18
C SER A 55 11.87 2.19 -3.15
N PRO A 56 12.22 0.91 -3.43
CA PRO A 56 12.01 -0.17 -2.48
C PRO A 56 12.67 0.09 -1.11
N GLN A 57 13.87 0.68 -1.10
CA GLN A 57 14.59 0.99 0.14
C GLN A 57 13.87 2.06 0.98
N GLU A 58 13.32 3.10 0.34
CA GLU A 58 12.55 4.13 1.03
C GLU A 58 11.27 3.56 1.64
N ILE A 59 10.60 2.64 0.95
CA ILE A 59 9.41 1.96 1.47
C ILE A 59 9.77 1.07 2.66
N ILE A 60 10.84 0.30 2.58
CA ILE A 60 11.33 -0.50 3.71
C ILE A 60 11.64 0.40 4.91
N ASN A 61 12.30 1.54 4.68
CA ASN A 61 12.59 2.50 5.74
C ASN A 61 11.32 3.09 6.36
N LEU A 62 10.31 3.42 5.55
CA LEU A 62 9.00 3.89 6.04
C LEU A 62 8.28 2.82 6.85
N ILE A 63 8.26 1.58 6.36
CA ILE A 63 7.67 0.44 7.07
C ILE A 63 8.35 0.28 8.43
N ASN A 64 9.68 0.32 8.49
CA ASN A 64 10.44 0.21 9.73
C ASN A 64 10.18 1.39 10.68
N LEU A 65 10.18 2.62 10.17
CA LEU A 65 9.91 3.83 10.94
C LEU A 65 8.53 3.81 11.60
N HIS A 66 7.55 3.20 10.94
CA HIS A 66 6.17 3.09 11.40
C HIS A 66 5.86 1.72 12.03
N GLU A 67 6.88 0.93 12.39
CA GLU A 67 6.72 -0.38 13.04
C GLU A 67 5.74 -1.31 12.30
N GLY A 68 5.79 -1.26 10.96
CA GLY A 68 4.93 -2.05 10.08
C GLY A 68 3.49 -1.55 9.96
N LYS A 69 3.12 -0.40 10.53
CA LYS A 69 1.73 0.11 10.55
C LYS A 69 1.62 1.53 9.98
N LEU A 70 1.13 1.65 8.74
CA LEU A 70 0.98 2.94 8.07
C LEU A 70 -0.14 2.90 7.03
N CYS A 71 -0.69 4.05 6.65
CA CYS A 71 -1.54 4.11 5.46
C CYS A 71 -0.68 4.22 4.21
N ALA A 72 -0.93 3.37 3.22
CA ALA A 72 -0.16 3.36 1.99
C ALA A 72 -1.06 3.18 0.77
N GLN A 73 -0.54 3.58 -0.38
CA GLN A 73 -1.11 3.30 -1.70
C GLN A 73 -0.09 2.57 -2.56
N PHE A 74 -0.55 1.50 -3.20
CA PHE A 74 0.26 0.66 -4.07
C PHE A 74 -0.61 -0.05 -5.12
N PHE A 75 0.05 -0.74 -6.05
CA PHE A 75 -0.61 -1.57 -7.03
C PHE A 75 -0.73 -3.01 -6.54
N ALA A 76 -1.90 -3.62 -6.73
CA ALA A 76 -2.12 -5.05 -6.52
C ALA A 76 -2.37 -5.72 -7.88
N ARG A 77 -1.59 -6.77 -8.16
CA ARG A 77 -1.80 -7.64 -9.31
C ARG A 77 -2.98 -8.58 -9.05
N ALA A 78 -3.56 -9.11 -10.12
CA ALA A 78 -4.64 -10.10 -10.05
C ALA A 78 -4.29 -11.36 -9.23
N ASP A 79 -3.00 -11.69 -9.09
CA ASP A 79 -2.49 -12.81 -8.30
C ASP A 79 -2.35 -12.53 -6.79
N GLY A 80 -2.67 -11.31 -6.33
CA GLY A 80 -2.52 -10.89 -4.93
C GLY A 80 -1.13 -10.37 -4.56
N THR A 81 -0.26 -10.10 -5.53
CA THR A 81 1.06 -9.50 -5.29
C THR A 81 0.98 -7.98 -5.25
N MET A 82 1.56 -7.37 -4.22
CA MET A 82 1.75 -5.92 -4.10
C MET A 82 3.02 -5.48 -4.84
N THR A 83 2.90 -4.47 -5.70
CA THR A 83 3.98 -3.89 -6.51
C THR A 83 3.90 -2.36 -6.54
N MET A 84 5.02 -1.72 -6.89
CA MET A 84 5.10 -0.26 -7.13
C MET A 84 4.98 0.09 -8.61
N GLU A 85 5.16 -0.90 -9.48
CA GLU A 85 5.24 -0.70 -10.92
C GLU A 85 3.92 -1.09 -11.60
N SER A 86 3.43 -0.23 -12.49
CA SER A 86 2.31 -0.55 -13.36
C SER A 86 2.78 -1.47 -14.49
N CYS A 87 2.20 -2.67 -14.60
CA CYS A 87 2.44 -3.67 -15.66
C CYS A 87 2.02 -3.22 -17.07
N GLN A 88 2.75 -3.73 -18.07
CA GLN A 88 2.52 -3.55 -19.51
C GLN A 88 1.72 -4.71 -20.17
N ASP A 89 1.55 -5.85 -19.50
CA ASP A 89 0.81 -7.00 -20.02
C ASP A 89 -0.28 -7.48 -19.05
N GLN A 90 -1.33 -8.06 -19.63
CA GLN A 90 -2.62 -8.67 -19.20
C GLN A 90 -2.93 -9.03 -17.74
N GLN A 91 -2.09 -8.70 -16.76
CA GLN A 91 -2.40 -8.79 -15.34
C GLN A 91 -2.95 -7.44 -14.89
N CYS A 92 -4.27 -7.28 -15.01
CA CYS A 92 -4.98 -6.10 -14.56
C CYS A 92 -4.56 -5.72 -13.14
N ILE A 93 -4.31 -4.43 -12.96
CA ILE A 93 -3.79 -3.88 -11.73
C ILE A 93 -4.91 -3.12 -11.05
N GLU A 94 -5.11 -3.42 -9.78
CA GLU A 94 -5.95 -2.63 -8.90
C GLU A 94 -5.09 -1.66 -8.11
N LEU A 95 -5.50 -0.39 -8.06
CA LEU A 95 -4.91 0.57 -7.16
C LEU A 95 -5.49 0.38 -5.76
N VAL A 96 -4.68 -0.11 -4.84
CA VAL A 96 -5.10 -0.41 -3.48
C VAL A 96 -4.59 0.67 -2.55
N ARG A 97 -5.44 1.07 -1.59
CA ARG A 97 -5.09 2.00 -0.53
C ARG A 97 -5.70 1.55 0.78
N GLY A 98 -4.99 1.73 1.88
CA GLY A 98 -5.53 1.44 3.21
C GLY A 98 -4.49 1.51 4.30
N ASN A 99 -4.93 1.34 5.54
CA ASN A 99 -4.04 1.13 6.67
C ASN A 99 -3.46 -0.29 6.58
N ILE A 100 -2.17 -0.37 6.26
CA ILE A 100 -1.45 -1.63 6.12
C ILE A 100 -0.85 -2.05 7.46
N GLN A 101 -0.83 -3.35 7.67
CA GLN A 101 -0.02 -4.01 8.68
C GLN A 101 0.92 -4.99 7.99
N VAL A 102 2.21 -4.79 8.15
CA VAL A 102 3.23 -5.69 7.65
C VAL A 102 3.43 -6.82 8.65
N LYS A 103 3.36 -8.05 8.16
CA LYS A 103 3.73 -9.25 8.91
C LYS A 103 5.01 -9.80 8.32
N SER A 104 6.02 -9.91 9.17
CA SER A 104 7.25 -10.63 8.84
C SER A 104 6.91 -12.11 8.66
N ASN A 105 7.44 -12.72 7.60
CA ASN A 105 7.43 -14.17 7.50
C ASN A 105 8.56 -14.65 8.41
N GLU A 106 8.24 -15.00 9.66
CA GLU A 106 9.13 -15.81 10.51
C GLU A 106 9.26 -17.23 9.96
#